data_AF-A0A1A7WA37-F1
#
_entry.id   AF-A0A1A7WA37-F1
#
_cell.length_a   1.000
_cell.length_b   1.000
_cell.length_c   1.000
_cell.angle_alpha   90.00
_cell.angle_beta   90.00
_cell.angle_gamma   90.00
#
_symmetry.space_group_name_H-M   'P 1'
#
loop_
_entity.id
_entity.type
_entity.pdbx_description
1 polymer ?
#
loop_
_entity_poly.entity_id
_entity_poly.type
_entity_poly.pdbx_seq_one_letter_code
_entity_poly.pdbx_strand_id
1 'polypeptide(L)'
;SANKCLLKVGAYCAQLEQYQKAIEIYEQVGANTMDNPLLKYSAKEYFFKASLCHFIVDELNAKIAVEKYEEMFPAFSDSRECKLLKKLLEAHEEQNSEAFTEAVKEFDSISRLDQWHTTLLLRIKKTIQGDEGDLK
;
A
#
# COMPACT_ATOMS: atom_id res chain seq x y z
N SER A 1 -1.70 -6.20 22.93
CA SER A 1 -1.23 -7.20 21.95
C SER A 1 -0.09 -6.64 21.13
N ALA A 2 1.00 -7.40 20.96
CA ALA A 2 2.23 -6.97 20.29
C ALA A 2 1.98 -6.41 18.87
N ASN A 3 1.12 -7.07 18.08
CA ASN A 3 0.75 -6.62 16.73
C ASN A 3 0.17 -5.19 16.71
N LYS A 4 -0.64 -4.82 17.72
CA LYS A 4 -1.23 -3.47 17.80
C LYS A 4 -0.17 -2.38 18.09
N CYS A 5 0.91 -2.73 18.77
CA CYS A 5 2.03 -1.82 18.98
C CYS A 5 2.83 -1.68 17.68
N LEU A 6 3.17 -2.80 17.05
CA LEU A 6 3.89 -2.86 15.78
C LEU A 6 3.20 -2.04 14.68
N LEU A 7 1.88 -2.16 14.53
CA LEU A 7 1.12 -1.37 13.55
C LEU A 7 1.25 0.15 13.77
N LYS A 8 1.28 0.61 15.02
CA LYS A 8 1.52 2.03 15.31
C LYS A 8 2.95 2.41 14.93
N VAL A 9 3.93 1.58 15.26
CA VAL A 9 5.33 1.82 14.87
C VAL A 9 5.46 1.88 13.35
N GLY A 10 4.84 0.96 12.61
CA GLY A 10 4.82 0.97 11.14
C GLY A 10 4.20 2.25 10.58
N ALA A 11 3.08 2.72 11.15
CA ALA A 11 2.46 3.98 10.75
C ALA A 11 3.37 5.19 10.98
N TYR A 12 4.02 5.27 12.15
CA TYR A 12 4.99 6.33 12.45
C TYR A 12 6.23 6.24 11.54
N CYS A 13 6.76 5.05 11.27
CA CYS A 13 7.88 4.86 10.34
C CYS A 13 7.54 5.39 8.94
N ALA A 14 6.35 5.08 8.42
CA ALA A 14 5.90 5.60 7.12
C ALA A 14 5.74 7.13 7.11
N GLN A 15 5.35 7.74 8.24
CA GLN A 15 5.29 9.20 8.37
C GLN A 15 6.68 9.86 8.44
N LEU A 16 7.64 9.19 9.08
CA LEU A 16 9.05 9.62 9.17
C LEU A 16 9.87 9.24 7.93
N GLU A 17 9.22 8.85 6.83
CA GLU A 17 9.85 8.46 5.56
C GLU A 17 10.76 7.22 5.67
N GLN A 18 10.65 6.46 6.76
CA GLN A 18 11.34 5.19 6.97
C GLN A 18 10.51 4.04 6.37
N TYR A 19 10.23 4.11 5.07
CA TYR A 19 9.38 3.16 4.36
C TYR A 19 9.89 1.73 4.46
N GLN A 20 11.21 1.51 4.33
CA GLN A 20 11.82 0.18 4.45
C GLN A 20 11.45 -0.52 5.76
N LYS A 21 11.56 0.20 6.88
CA LYS A 21 11.19 -0.35 8.21
C LYS A 21 9.68 -0.55 8.33
N ALA A 22 8.89 0.37 7.79
CA ALA A 22 7.43 0.24 7.80
C ALA A 22 6.99 -1.04 7.07
N ILE A 23 7.60 -1.32 5.91
CA ILE A 23 7.38 -2.53 5.12
C ILE A 23 7.68 -3.77 5.96
N GLU A 24 8.89 -3.87 6.54
CA GLU A 24 9.27 -5.03 7.33
C GLU A 24 8.28 -5.30 8.47
N ILE A 25 7.84 -4.24 9.15
CA ILE A 25 6.85 -4.34 10.23
C ILE A 25 5.50 -4.83 9.68
N TYR A 26 5.01 -4.25 8.58
CA TYR A 26 3.71 -4.64 8.00
C TYR A 26 3.72 -6.05 7.42
N GLU A 27 4.81 -6.48 6.77
CA GLU A 27 4.97 -7.85 6.30
C GLU A 27 5.04 -8.84 7.46
N GLN A 28 5.80 -8.52 8.51
CA GLN A 28 5.89 -9.38 9.69
C GLN A 28 4.54 -9.53 10.38
N VAL A 29 3.82 -8.42 10.58
CA VAL A 29 2.48 -8.46 11.17
C VAL A 29 1.51 -9.17 10.22
N GLY A 30 1.57 -8.89 8.92
CA GLY A 30 0.78 -9.54 7.88
C GLY A 30 0.93 -11.07 7.92
N ALA A 31 2.17 -11.57 7.85
CA ALA A 31 2.49 -12.99 7.94
C ALA A 31 1.99 -13.64 9.23
N ASN A 32 2.20 -12.99 10.38
CA ASN A 32 1.70 -13.49 11.66
C ASN A 32 0.16 -13.50 11.73
N THR A 33 -0.49 -12.62 10.96
CA THR A 33 -1.95 -12.49 10.89
C THR A 33 -2.57 -13.51 9.92
N MET A 34 -1.83 -13.91 8.87
CA MET A 34 -2.25 -14.95 7.92
C MET A 34 -2.40 -16.32 8.58
N ASP A 35 -1.56 -16.62 9.57
CA ASP A 35 -1.62 -17.87 10.35
C ASP A 35 -2.92 -17.97 11.16
N ASN A 36 -3.56 -16.84 11.48
CA ASN A 36 -4.81 -16.79 12.22
C ASN A 36 -6.04 -16.59 11.31
N PRO A 37 -6.89 -17.62 11.12
CA PRO A 37 -8.04 -17.52 10.21
C PRO A 37 -9.08 -16.46 10.60
N LEU A 38 -9.14 -16.05 11.87
CA LEU A 38 -10.05 -14.99 12.34
C LEU A 38 -9.61 -13.58 11.90
N LEU A 39 -8.31 -13.40 11.63
CA LEU A 39 -7.72 -12.11 11.29
C LEU A 39 -7.38 -11.98 9.80
N LYS A 40 -7.81 -12.94 8.97
CA LYS A 40 -7.61 -12.96 7.51
C LYS A 40 -8.06 -11.67 6.82
N TYR A 41 -9.11 -11.02 7.32
CA TYR A 41 -9.56 -9.73 6.79
C TYR A 41 -8.55 -8.60 7.08
N SER A 42 -7.94 -8.61 8.25
CA SER A 42 -6.94 -7.61 8.65
C SER A 42 -5.60 -7.81 7.95
N ALA A 43 -5.22 -9.05 7.63
CA ALA A 43 -4.00 -9.34 6.88
C ALA A 43 -3.96 -8.60 5.53
N LYS A 44 -5.10 -8.52 4.83
CA LYS A 44 -5.22 -7.82 3.54
C LYS A 44 -4.88 -6.34 3.65
N GLU A 45 -5.35 -5.69 4.72
CA GLU A 45 -5.03 -4.29 4.98
C GLU A 45 -3.53 -4.09 5.23
N TYR A 46 -2.88 -5.04 5.92
CA TYR A 46 -1.44 -4.94 6.19
C TYR A 46 -0.59 -5.09 4.93
N PHE A 47 -0.93 -6.05 4.06
CA PHE A 47 -0.28 -6.17 2.75
C PHE A 47 -0.48 -4.95 1.87
N PHE A 48 -1.70 -4.40 1.87
CA PHE A 48 -1.97 -3.16 1.14
C PHE A 48 -1.08 -2.00 1.64
N LYS A 49 -0.95 -1.83 2.96
CA LYS A 49 -0.05 -0.82 3.54
C LYS A 49 1.42 -1.06 3.21
N ALA A 50 1.87 -2.31 3.24
CA ALA A 50 3.23 -2.68 2.85
C ALA A 50 3.49 -2.37 1.36
N SER A 51 2.58 -2.75 0.46
CA SER A 51 2.68 -2.48 -0.97
C SER A 51 2.73 -0.99 -1.27
N LEU A 52 1.90 -0.15 -0.61
CA LEU A 52 1.97 1.30 -0.77
C LEU A 52 3.32 1.87 -0.33
N CYS A 53 3.90 1.35 0.76
CA CYS A 53 5.24 1.76 1.19
C CYS A 53 6.32 1.33 0.19
N HIS A 54 6.23 0.11 -0.35
CA HIS A 54 7.12 -0.33 -1.43
C HIS A 54 7.03 0.60 -2.62
N PHE A 55 5.82 1.00 -3.00
CA PHE A 55 5.56 1.85 -4.16
C PHE A 55 6.24 3.23 -4.06
N ILE A 56 6.32 3.79 -2.85
CA ILE A 56 7.01 5.07 -2.62
C ILE A 56 8.53 4.91 -2.76
N VAL A 57 9.07 3.76 -2.37
CA VAL A 57 10.52 3.48 -2.47
C VAL A 57 10.91 3.16 -3.91
N ASP A 58 10.19 2.24 -4.52
CA ASP A 58 10.48 1.70 -5.85
C ASP A 58 9.26 0.94 -6.41
N GLU A 59 8.83 1.33 -7.61
CA GLU A 59 7.67 0.73 -8.29
C GLU A 59 7.86 -0.76 -8.60
N LEU A 60 9.08 -1.17 -8.95
CA LEU A 60 9.40 -2.55 -9.30
C LEU A 60 9.26 -3.45 -8.06
N ASN A 61 9.75 -2.98 -6.91
CA ASN A 61 9.56 -3.65 -5.63
C ASN A 61 8.08 -3.77 -5.25
N ALA A 62 7.25 -2.76 -5.56
CA ALA A 62 5.82 -2.85 -5.30
C ALA A 62 5.15 -3.92 -6.16
N LYS A 63 5.51 -4.02 -7.44
CA LYS A 63 5.01 -5.07 -8.35
C LYS A 63 5.38 -6.47 -7.85
N ILE A 64 6.65 -6.68 -7.53
CA ILE A 64 7.16 -7.95 -6.97
C ILE A 64 6.45 -8.29 -5.65
N ALA A 65 6.28 -7.31 -4.77
CA ALA A 65 5.60 -7.51 -3.48
C ALA A 65 4.13 -7.91 -3.68
N VAL A 66 3.41 -7.25 -4.60
CA VAL A 66 2.01 -7.58 -4.92
C VAL A 66 1.91 -9.00 -5.46
N GLU A 67 2.72 -9.39 -6.45
CA GLU A 67 2.72 -10.76 -6.99
C GLU A 67 3.00 -11.81 -5.91
N LYS A 68 3.98 -11.53 -5.02
CA LYS A 68 4.28 -12.39 -3.88
C LYS A 68 3.09 -12.51 -2.93
N TYR A 69 2.39 -11.41 -2.62
CA TYR A 69 1.22 -11.45 -1.73
C TYR A 69 0.04 -12.19 -2.35
N GLU A 70 -0.11 -12.13 -3.67
CA GLU A 70 -1.09 -12.91 -4.41
C GLU A 70 -0.80 -14.42 -4.35
N GLU A 71 0.46 -14.81 -4.54
CA GLU A 71 0.87 -16.21 -4.46
C GLU A 71 0.73 -16.75 -3.03
N MET A 72 1.15 -15.96 -2.03
CA MET A 72 1.06 -16.35 -0.61
C MET A 72 -0.38 -16.34 -0.09
N PHE A 73 -1.23 -15.43 -0.58
CA PHE A 73 -2.60 -15.27 -0.12
C PHE A 73 -3.56 -15.07 -1.31
N PRO A 74 -4.13 -16.15 -1.87
CA PRO A 74 -5.02 -16.08 -3.03
C PRO A 74 -6.25 -15.19 -2.80
N ALA A 75 -6.72 -15.10 -1.55
CA ALA A 75 -7.83 -14.22 -1.20
C ALA A 75 -7.46 -12.72 -1.30
N PHE A 76 -6.17 -12.36 -1.34
CA PHE A 76 -5.71 -11.01 -1.63
C PHE A 76 -5.97 -10.64 -3.10
N SER A 77 -5.73 -11.55 -4.04
CA SER A 77 -5.95 -11.32 -5.48
C SER A 77 -7.38 -10.89 -5.81
N ASP A 78 -8.37 -11.51 -5.17
CA ASP A 78 -9.78 -11.15 -5.34
C ASP A 78 -10.19 -9.87 -4.61
N SER A 79 -9.32 -9.37 -3.73
CA SER A 79 -9.61 -8.22 -2.90
C SER A 79 -9.45 -6.90 -3.66
N ARG A 80 -10.16 -5.90 -3.18
CA ARG A 80 -10.28 -4.58 -3.82
C ARG A 80 -8.95 -3.85 -3.76
N GLU A 81 -8.22 -4.06 -2.66
CA GLU A 81 -6.91 -3.49 -2.39
C GLU A 81 -5.89 -3.95 -3.44
N CYS A 82 -5.87 -5.23 -3.79
CA CYS A 82 -5.00 -5.76 -4.84
C CYS A 82 -5.37 -5.21 -6.22
N LYS A 83 -6.68 -5.18 -6.55
CA LYS A 83 -7.16 -4.60 -7.81
C LYS A 83 -6.79 -3.12 -7.94
N LEU A 84 -6.90 -2.35 -6.85
CA LEU A 84 -6.44 -0.96 -6.81
C LEU A 84 -4.93 -0.90 -7.05
N LEU A 85 -4.11 -1.65 -6.30
CA LEU A 85 -2.65 -1.63 -6.46
C LEU A 85 -2.21 -1.93 -7.90
N LYS A 86 -2.84 -2.89 -8.58
CA LYS A 86 -2.56 -3.19 -9.99
C LYS A 86 -2.89 -2.03 -10.91
N LYS A 87 -4.06 -1.39 -10.74
CA LYS A 87 -4.42 -0.18 -11.49
C LYS A 87 -3.44 0.98 -11.22
N LEU A 88 -2.98 1.13 -9.97
CA LEU A 88 -2.01 2.17 -9.62
C LEU A 88 -0.63 1.90 -10.23
N LEU A 89 -0.18 0.63 -10.23
CA LEU A 89 1.05 0.21 -10.90
C LEU A 89 1.00 0.51 -12.40
N GLU A 90 -0.08 0.09 -13.07
CA GLU A 90 -0.29 0.35 -14.50
C GLU A 90 -0.31 1.84 -14.82
N ALA A 91 -1.07 2.64 -14.05
CA ALA A 91 -1.11 4.08 -14.21
C ALA A 91 0.25 4.76 -13.95
N HIS A 92 1.08 4.20 -13.06
CA HIS A 92 2.43 4.71 -12.81
C HIS A 92 3.39 4.32 -13.94
N GLU A 93 3.34 3.07 -14.42
CA GLU A 93 4.12 2.60 -15.59
C GLU A 93 3.80 3.44 -16.85
N GLU A 94 2.54 3.84 -17.04
CA GLU A 94 2.10 4.72 -18.14
C GLU A 94 2.34 6.23 -17.87
N GLN A 95 2.87 6.59 -16.70
CA GLN A 95 3.04 7.97 -16.23
C GLN A 95 1.73 8.78 -16.27
N ASN A 96 0.59 8.11 -16.07
CA ASN A 96 -0.74 8.66 -16.20
C ASN A 96 -1.35 9.00 -14.82
N SER A 97 -1.10 10.24 -14.37
CA SER A 97 -1.62 10.71 -13.08
C SER A 97 -3.16 10.87 -13.03
N GLU A 98 -3.83 10.99 -14.19
CA GLU A 98 -5.29 11.03 -14.28
C GLU A 98 -5.88 9.65 -14.01
N ALA A 99 -5.37 8.60 -14.67
CA ALA A 99 -5.76 7.21 -14.43
C ALA A 99 -5.52 6.80 -12.97
N PHE A 100 -4.40 7.22 -12.38
CA PHE A 100 -4.13 7.01 -10.95
C PHE A 100 -5.22 7.66 -10.08
N THR A 101 -5.57 8.91 -10.36
CA THR A 101 -6.58 9.65 -9.58
C THR A 101 -7.97 9.04 -9.74
N GLU A 102 -8.32 8.59 -10.94
CA GLU A 102 -9.59 7.92 -11.22
C GLU A 102 -9.70 6.59 -10.46
N ALA A 103 -8.65 5.77 -10.49
CA ALA A 103 -8.60 4.51 -9.75
C ALA A 103 -8.75 4.72 -8.23
N VAL A 104 -8.06 5.72 -7.67
CA VAL A 104 -8.21 6.10 -6.24
C VAL A 104 -9.62 6.56 -5.92
N LYS A 105 -10.25 7.37 -6.80
CA LYS A 105 -11.61 7.88 -6.61
C LYS A 105 -12.67 6.80 -6.70
N GLU A 106 -12.53 5.86 -7.64
CA GLU A 106 -13.37 4.68 -7.75
C GLU A 106 -13.27 3.84 -6.47
N PHE A 107 -12.04 3.62 -5.97
CA PHE A 107 -11.85 2.89 -4.73
C PHE A 107 -12.46 3.61 -3.52
N ASP A 108 -12.21 4.92 -3.35
CA ASP A 108 -12.74 5.71 -2.22
C ASP A 108 -14.27 5.71 -2.16
N SER A 109 -14.93 5.74 -3.33
CA SER A 109 -16.39 5.72 -3.44
C SER A 109 -17.01 4.44 -2.86
N ILE A 110 -16.25 3.36 -2.74
CA ILE A 110 -16.75 2.08 -2.24
C ILE A 110 -16.02 1.56 -0.99
N SER A 111 -14.79 2.01 -0.78
CA SER A 111 -13.92 1.70 0.36
C SER A 111 -13.31 3.02 0.83
N ARG A 112 -13.92 3.64 1.84
CA ARG A 112 -13.51 4.94 2.35
C ARG A 112 -12.03 4.95 2.74
N LEU A 113 -11.26 5.83 2.11
CA LEU A 113 -9.85 5.99 2.42
C LEU A 113 -9.68 6.74 3.75
N ASP A 114 -8.84 6.18 4.62
CA ASP A 114 -8.39 6.87 5.82
C ASP A 114 -7.26 7.86 5.49
N GLN A 115 -7.06 8.86 6.36
CA GLN A 115 -6.05 9.90 6.21
C GLN A 115 -4.66 9.33 5.90
N TRP A 116 -4.27 8.21 6.53
CA TRP A 116 -2.97 7.59 6.25
C TRP A 116 -2.85 7.13 4.79
N HIS A 117 -3.87 6.45 4.25
CA HIS A 117 -3.85 5.98 2.86
C HIS A 117 -3.84 7.15 1.89
N THR A 118 -4.65 8.18 2.13
CA THR A 118 -4.69 9.39 1.31
C THR A 118 -3.31 10.06 1.27
N THR A 119 -2.62 10.18 2.40
CA THR A 119 -1.27 10.78 2.45
C THR A 119 -0.28 9.99 1.59
N LEU A 120 -0.24 8.66 1.69
CA LEU A 120 0.67 7.84 0.89
C LEU A 120 0.34 7.89 -0.61
N LEU A 121 -0.94 7.76 -0.97
CA LEU A 121 -1.38 7.83 -2.37
C LEU A 121 -1.06 9.18 -3.02
N LEU A 122 -1.22 10.28 -2.28
CA LEU A 122 -0.80 11.61 -2.77
C LEU A 122 0.72 11.68 -2.97
N ARG A 123 1.50 11.05 -2.10
CA ARG A 123 2.97 11.01 -2.23
C ARG A 123 3.40 10.21 -3.46
N ILE A 124 2.75 9.07 -3.71
CA ILE A 124 2.96 8.27 -4.93
C ILE A 124 2.55 9.07 -6.18
N LYS A 125 1.38 9.74 -6.16
CA LYS A 125 0.95 10.57 -7.29
C LYS A 125 1.97 11.67 -7.61
N LYS A 126 2.59 12.29 -6.60
CA LYS A 126 3.66 13.27 -6.79
C LYS A 126 4.87 12.68 -7.53
N THR A 127 5.20 11.40 -7.35
CA THR A 127 6.31 10.77 -8.08
C THR A 127 6.00 10.59 -9.57
N ILE A 128 4.73 10.38 -9.94
CA ILE A 128 4.28 10.27 -11.35
C ILE A 128 4.32 11.62 -12.07
N GLN A 129 3.91 12.69 -11.40
CA GLN A 129 3.77 14.00 -12.04
C GLN A 129 5.11 14.70 -12.34
N GLY A 130 6.23 14.08 -11.96
CA GLY A 130 7.53 14.75 -11.94
C GLY A 130 7.56 15.78 -10.81
N ASP A 131 8.70 15.86 -10.14
CA ASP A 131 8.92 16.79 -9.02
C ASP A 131 8.73 18.25 -9.47
N GLU A 132 7.54 18.81 -9.32
CA GLU A 132 7.26 20.24 -9.56
C GLU A 132 6.64 20.95 -8.34
N GLY A 133 6.92 20.51 -7.11
CA GLY A 133 6.43 21.29 -5.98
C GLY A 133 6.64 20.78 -4.56
N ASP A 134 7.88 20.55 -4.15
CA ASP A 134 8.23 20.70 -2.72
C ASP A 134 9.62 21.35 -2.57
N LEU A 135 9.72 22.58 -3.08
CA LEU A 135 10.69 23.56 -2.59
C LEU A 135 9.98 24.40 -1.53
N LYS A 136 9.99 23.96 -0.25
CA LYS A 136 9.97 24.84 0.92
C LYS A 136 10.22 24.14 2.25
#